data_AF-A0A7Y1XLW5-F1
#
_entry.id   AF-A0A7Y1XLW5-F1
#
_cell.length_a   1.000
_cell.length_b   1.000
_cell.length_c   1.000
_cell.angle_alpha   90.00
_cell.angle_beta   90.00
_cell.angle_gamma   90.00
#
_symmetry.space_group_name_H-M   'P 1'
#
loop_
_entity.id
_entity.type
_entity.pdbx_description
1 polymer ?
#
loop_
_entity_poly.entity_id
_entity_poly.type
_entity_poly.pdbx_seq_one_letter_code
_entity_poly.pdbx_strand_id
1 'polypeptide(L)' 'MKTITKLMLYLCLYGVFLSTQAQQINEKTFQGLKLRNLGPAFTSGRIADIAIHPKNENVWYVAVGSGG' A
#
# COMPACT_ATOMS: atom_id res chain seq x y z
N MET A 1 8.55 -7.18 -54.57
CA MET A 1 9.28 -7.57 -53.33
C MET A 1 9.41 -6.43 -52.33
N LYS A 2 9.95 -5.25 -52.70
CA LYS A 2 10.19 -4.12 -51.79
C LYS A 2 8.94 -3.60 -51.03
N THR A 3 7.75 -3.64 -51.66
CA THR A 3 6.49 -3.21 -51.05
C THR A 3 5.99 -4.18 -49.97
N ILE A 4 6.22 -5.48 -50.16
CA ILE A 4 5.84 -6.54 -49.20
C ILE A 4 6.76 -6.48 -47.97
N THR A 5 8.05 -6.22 -48.17
CA THR A 5 9.01 -6.06 -47.07
C THR A 5 8.70 -4.83 -46.21
N LYS A 6 8.26 -3.71 -46.82
CA LYS A 6 7.79 -2.53 -46.07
C LYS A 6 6.51 -2.83 -45.28
N LEU A 7 5.57 -3.59 -45.86
CA LEU A 7 4.33 -3.96 -45.18
C LEU A 7 4.61 -4.86 -43.95
N MET A 8 5.52 -5.83 -44.06
CA MET A 8 5.97 -6.62 -42.92
C MET A 8 6.66 -5.75 -41.85
N LEU A 9 7.47 -4.78 -42.26
CA LEU A 9 8.14 -3.89 -41.31
C LEU A 9 7.15 -3.01 -40.54
N TYR A 10 6.13 -2.46 -41.22
CA TYR A 10 5.06 -1.69 -40.56
C TYR A 10 4.22 -2.55 -39.60
N LEU A 11 3.95 -3.81 -39.96
CA LEU A 11 3.24 -4.76 -39.09
C LEU A 11 4.06 -5.10 -37.83
N CYS A 12 5.37 -5.31 -37.97
CA CYS A 12 6.27 -5.49 -36.84
C CYS A 12 6.33 -4.25 -35.93
N LEU A 13 6.39 -3.04 -36.48
CA LEU A 13 6.36 -1.81 -35.68
C LEU A 13 5.04 -1.64 -34.90
N TYR A 14 3.89 -2.01 -35.49
CA TYR A 14 2.59 -1.96 -34.80
C TYR A 14 2.51 -2.92 -33.60
N GLY A 15 3.14 -4.11 -33.71
CA GLY A 15 3.18 -5.09 -32.62
C GLY A 15 3.96 -4.60 -31.38
N VAL A 16 5.01 -3.80 -31.58
CA VAL A 16 5.82 -3.24 -30.48
C VAL A 16 5.03 -2.21 -29.66
N PHE A 17 4.15 -1.42 -30.30
CA PHE A 17 3.29 -0.44 -29.62
C PHE A 17 2.18 -1.08 -28.77
N LEU A 18 1.74 -2.29 -29.09
CA LEU A 18 0.70 -3.01 -28.33
C LEU A 18 1.23 -3.57 -27.00
N SER A 19 2.53 -3.84 -26.88
CA SER A 19 3.13 -4.47 -25.70
C SER A 19 3.55 -3.50 -24.60
N THR A 20 3.48 -2.18 -24.80
CA THR A 20 3.91 -1.18 -23.81
C THR A 20 2.75 -0.67 -22.94
N GLN A 21 1.94 -1.58 -22.39
CA GLN A 21 0.95 -1.20 -21.38
C GLN A 21 1.55 -1.39 -19.99
N ALA A 22 1.72 -0.28 -19.26
CA ALA A 22 2.14 -0.32 -17.87
C ALA A 22 1.02 -0.88 -16.99
N GLN A 23 1.38 -1.66 -15.97
CA GLN A 23 0.42 -2.18 -15.01
C GLN A 23 -0.26 -1.03 -14.27
N GLN A 24 -1.58 -0.96 -14.36
CA GLN A 24 -2.37 0.02 -13.60
C GLN A 24 -2.45 -0.43 -12.13
N ILE A 25 -1.92 0.39 -11.23
CA ILE A 25 -2.06 0.20 -9.78
C ILE A 25 -3.40 0.80 -9.36
N ASN A 26 -4.24 0.00 -8.72
CA ASN A 26 -5.53 0.45 -8.20
C ASN A 26 -5.80 -0.15 -6.81
N GLU A 27 -6.93 0.19 -6.19
CA GLU A 27 -7.28 -0.27 -4.85
C GLU A 27 -7.26 -1.80 -4.72
N LYS A 28 -7.60 -2.55 -5.78
CA LYS A 28 -7.57 -4.03 -5.76
C LYS A 28 -6.15 -4.56 -5.58
N THR A 29 -5.14 -3.85 -6.07
CA THR A 29 -3.72 -4.21 -5.92
C THR A 29 -3.31 -4.32 -4.45
N PHE A 30 -3.92 -3.54 -3.56
CA PHE A 30 -3.56 -3.49 -2.13
C PHE A 30 -4.52 -4.27 -1.22
N GLN A 31 -5.49 -5.01 -1.75
CA GLN A 31 -6.50 -5.71 -0.94
C GLN A 31 -5.91 -6.69 0.10
N GLY A 32 -4.73 -7.26 -0.17
CA GLY A 32 -4.00 -8.14 0.76
C GLY A 32 -3.19 -7.41 1.84
N LEU A 33 -3.02 -6.09 1.72
CA LEU A 33 -2.21 -5.27 2.61
C LEU A 33 -3.09 -4.44 3.55
N LYS A 34 -4.07 -5.09 4.19
CA LYS A 34 -4.91 -4.43 5.20
C LYS A 34 -4.07 -4.08 6.43
N LEU A 35 -4.13 -2.82 6.84
CA LEU A 35 -3.60 -2.39 8.12
C LEU A 35 -4.33 -3.13 9.24
N ARG A 36 -3.56 -3.83 10.08
CA ARG A 36 -4.07 -4.56 11.24
C ARG A 36 -3.09 -4.44 12.38
N ASN A 37 -3.62 -4.42 13.59
CA ASN A 37 -2.79 -4.54 14.79
C ASN A 37 -2.18 -5.94 14.80
N LEU A 38 -0.85 -6.03 14.90
CA LEU A 38 -0.13 -7.29 15.12
C LEU A 38 0.19 -7.51 16.61
N GLY A 39 -0.22 -6.58 17.46
CA GLY A 39 0.26 -6.44 18.84
C GLY A 39 1.54 -5.60 18.90
N PRO A 40 1.92 -5.17 20.11
CA PRO A 40 3.13 -4.38 20.30
C PRO A 40 4.37 -5.23 19.97
N ALA A 41 5.39 -4.61 19.36
CA ALA A 41 6.64 -5.29 19.01
C ALA A 41 7.37 -5.84 20.25
N PHE A 42 7.16 -5.22 21.41
CA PHE A 42 7.53 -5.73 22.72
C PHE A 42 6.27 -5.85 23.58
N THR A 43 5.99 -7.04 24.10
CA THR A 43 4.93 -7.28 25.09
C THR A 43 5.22 -6.67 26.46
N SER A 44 6.33 -5.93 26.59
CA SER A 44 6.77 -5.23 27.78
C SER A 44 7.06 -3.76 27.45
N GLY A 45 6.00 -2.97 27.33
CA GLY A 45 6.05 -1.51 27.30
C GLY A 45 5.96 -0.93 28.71
N ARG A 46 6.44 0.30 28.92
CA ARG A 46 6.22 1.06 30.15
C ARG A 46 5.12 2.09 29.92
N ILE A 47 4.15 2.16 30.84
CA ILE A 47 3.20 3.28 30.87
C ILE A 47 3.97 4.48 31.43
N ALA A 48 4.03 5.55 30.65
CA ALA A 48 4.69 6.79 31.02
C ALA A 48 3.73 7.73 31.77
N ASP A 49 2.46 7.75 31.37
CA ASP A 49 1.44 8.63 31.96
C ASP A 49 0.01 8.13 31.68
N ILE A 50 -0.95 8.56 32.50
CA ILE A 50 -2.39 8.31 32.33
C ILE A 50 -3.16 9.61 32.60
N ALA A 51 -4.05 9.97 31.67
CA ALA A 51 -4.96 11.11 31.84
C ALA A 51 -6.43 10.66 31.70
N ILE A 52 -7.28 11.13 32.62
CA ILE A 52 -8.73 10.89 32.58
C ILE A 52 -9.41 12.09 31.92
N HIS A 53 -10.36 11.84 31.03
CA HIS A 53 -11.10 12.91 30.36
C HIS A 53 -11.91 13.75 31.38
N PRO A 54 -11.84 15.09 31.35
CA PRO A 54 -12.35 15.95 32.43
C PRO A 54 -13.88 15.96 32.58
N LYS A 55 -14.63 15.45 31.60
CA LYS A 55 -16.11 15.44 31.60
C LYS A 55 -16.73 14.05 31.55
N ASN A 56 -15.90 13.01 31.39
CA ASN A 56 -16.37 11.63 31.25
C ASN A 56 -15.29 10.70 31.80
N GLU A 57 -15.52 10.23 33.02
CA GLU A 57 -14.62 9.38 33.78
C GLU A 57 -14.40 8.01 33.13
N ASN A 58 -15.19 7.66 32.11
CA ASN A 58 -15.06 6.42 31.34
C ASN A 58 -14.08 6.52 30.16
N VAL A 59 -13.48 7.69 29.89
CA VAL A 59 -12.54 7.89 28.77
C VAL A 59 -11.15 8.20 29.30
N TRP A 60 -10.22 7.28 29.05
CA TRP A 60 -8.85 7.32 29.58
C TRP A 60 -7.84 7.35 28.43
N TYR A 61 -6.79 8.14 28.59
CA TYR A 61 -5.66 8.22 27.65
C TYR A 61 -4.42 7.67 28.34
N VAL A 62 -3.69 6.78 27.65
CA VAL A 62 -2.51 6.12 28.21
C VAL A 62 -1.31 6.41 27.30
N ALA A 63 -0.28 7.04 27.86
CA ALA A 63 0.98 7.26 27.17
C ALA A 63 1.93 6.08 27.42
N VAL A 64 2.52 5.54 26.36
CA VAL A 64 3.43 4.38 26.42
C VAL A 64 4.82 4.75 25.90
N GLY A 65 5.86 4.32 26.61
CA GLY A 65 7.26 4.68 26.34
C GLY A 65 7.95 3.87 25.23
N SER A 66 7.29 2.86 24.66
CA SER A 66 7.72 2.11 23.47
C SER A 66 6.58 1.21 23.00
N GLY A 67 6.37 1.13 21.68
CA GLY A 67 5.45 0.23 20.98
C GLY A 67 4.10 0.02 21.68
N GLY A 68 3.18 0.98 21.53
CA GLY A 68 1.76 0.84 21.88
C GLY A 68 0.96 0.09 20.83
#